data_AF-A0A6P7YST5-F1
#
_entry.id   AF-A0A6P7YST5-F1
#
_cell.length_a   1.000
_cell.length_b   1.000
_cell.length_c   1.000
_cell.angle_alpha   90.00
_cell.angle_beta   90.00
_cell.angle_gamma   90.00
#
_symmetry.space_group_name_H-M   'P 1'
#
loop_
_entity.id
_entity.type
_entity.pdbx_description
1 polymer ?
#
loop_
_entity_poly.entity_id
_entity_poly.type
_entity_poly.pdbx_seq_one_letter_code
_entity_poly.pdbx_strand_id
1 'polypeptide(L)'
;MSREPRLRGLNRGGGSKATGSLGACALLPSPHHHPGDAIGRAAECSERCGVVVQRAAAAAEAVPEVPSVQFQNRVHSTCFLPFSQQQQLYNSCSLPPSPQLFGHWVPLPSLSSSVVVLPSFNPTLSHQEPAFHSANMPAAVVDNSQVICEVWAINLEEEMRKIRELVRSFSYIAMDTEFPGVVVRPIGEFRSTIDYQYQLLRCNVDLLKIIQLGLTFMNEKGEYPPGTNTWQFNFKFNLTEDMYSQDSIDLLANSGLQFQKHEEEGIDTLHFAELLMTSGVVLCDNVKWLSFHSGYDFGYMVKLLTDSRLPEEEHEFFHILNLFFPSIYDVKYLMKSCKNLKGGLQEVADQLDLQRIGRQHQAGSDSLLTGMAFFRMKELFFEDHIDDAKYCGRLYGLGTGVAPKSSEEAEEKMSILSLINNGQQ
;
A
#
# COMPACT_ATOMS: atom_id res chain seq x y z
N MET A 1 58.03 13.19 -43.24
CA MET A 1 57.96 12.23 -44.36
C MET A 1 56.94 11.18 -43.97
N SER A 2 55.66 11.38 -44.29
CA SER A 2 54.97 10.86 -45.51
C SER A 2 54.21 9.59 -45.13
N ARG A 3 52.91 9.38 -45.38
CA ARG A 3 51.83 10.10 -46.07
C ARG A 3 50.53 9.36 -45.71
N GLU A 4 49.42 10.06 -45.51
CA GLU A 4 48.06 9.50 -45.68
C GLU A 4 47.84 9.08 -47.16
N PRO A 5 46.72 8.39 -47.46
CA PRO A 5 45.72 9.14 -48.21
C PRO A 5 44.27 8.91 -47.78
N ARG A 6 43.53 10.03 -47.80
CA ARG A 6 42.07 10.16 -47.85
C ARG A 6 41.51 9.70 -49.19
N LEU A 7 40.29 9.18 -49.18
CA LEU A 7 39.39 9.16 -50.35
C LEU A 7 38.16 10.06 -50.07
N ARG A 8 38.02 11.09 -50.91
CA ARG A 8 36.78 11.81 -51.25
C ARG A 8 35.88 10.82 -52.02
N GLY A 9 34.55 10.83 -52.03
CA GLY A 9 33.55 11.90 -51.92
C GLY A 9 32.62 11.78 -53.13
N LEU A 10 31.30 11.80 -52.93
CA LEU A 10 30.33 12.09 -54.01
C LEU A 10 29.04 12.65 -53.42
N ASN A 11 28.63 13.77 -54.01
CA ASN A 11 27.60 14.70 -53.62
C ASN A 11 26.60 14.77 -54.79
N ARG A 12 25.30 14.58 -54.55
CA ARG A 12 24.14 15.01 -55.37
C ARG A 12 22.94 15.04 -54.40
N GLY A 13 22.11 16.08 -54.23
CA GLY A 13 21.90 17.29 -55.02
C GLY A 13 20.48 17.30 -55.63
N GLY A 14 19.49 17.71 -54.83
CA GLY A 14 18.34 18.56 -55.20
C GLY A 14 17.16 18.01 -56.03
N GLY A 15 15.93 18.45 -55.69
CA GLY A 15 14.88 18.70 -56.68
C GLY A 15 13.43 18.38 -56.30
N SER A 16 12.66 19.42 -55.93
CA SER A 16 11.20 19.47 -55.71
C SER A 16 10.31 19.09 -56.90
N LYS A 17 9.05 18.69 -56.61
CA LYS A 17 7.72 19.15 -57.13
C LYS A 17 6.65 18.14 -56.67
N ALA A 18 5.62 18.44 -55.88
CA ALA A 18 4.50 19.40 -55.98
C ALA A 18 3.42 19.03 -57.04
N THR A 19 2.24 18.61 -56.56
CA THR A 19 0.84 18.84 -57.05
C THR A 19 -0.09 18.31 -55.93
N GLY A 20 -0.89 19.09 -55.19
CA GLY A 20 -2.09 19.88 -55.56
C GLY A 20 -3.34 19.00 -55.42
N SER A 21 -4.49 19.34 -54.83
CA SER A 21 -5.17 20.59 -54.42
C SER A 21 -6.45 20.17 -53.64
N LEU A 22 -6.95 20.85 -52.62
CA LEU A 22 -8.05 21.86 -52.58
C LEU A 22 -8.53 21.86 -51.11
N GLY A 23 -8.90 22.90 -50.36
CA GLY A 23 -9.21 24.34 -50.48
C GLY A 23 -9.84 24.70 -49.10
N ALA A 24 -10.05 25.93 -48.62
CA ALA A 24 -9.79 27.29 -49.05
C ALA A 24 -9.85 28.17 -47.78
N CYS A 25 -9.15 29.32 -47.81
CA CYS A 25 -9.13 30.39 -46.80
C CYS A 25 -10.43 31.22 -46.76
N ALA A 26 -10.71 31.84 -45.60
CA ALA A 26 -11.09 33.26 -45.47
C ALA A 26 -11.08 33.67 -43.97
N LEU A 27 -10.15 34.52 -43.53
CA LEU A 27 -10.26 35.98 -43.34
C LEU A 27 -10.62 36.39 -41.90
N LEU A 28 -9.63 36.97 -41.20
CA LEU A 28 -9.83 37.91 -40.07
C LEU A 28 -10.39 39.24 -40.60
N PRO A 29 -11.10 40.01 -39.76
CA PRO A 29 -10.43 41.16 -39.12
C PRO A 29 -10.95 41.51 -37.71
N SER A 30 -10.10 42.13 -36.88
CA SER A 30 -10.52 43.06 -35.82
C SER A 30 -10.51 44.50 -36.37
N PRO A 31 -11.35 45.42 -35.87
CA PRO A 31 -10.83 46.47 -35.00
C PRO A 31 -11.80 47.02 -33.92
N HIS A 32 -11.24 47.84 -33.02
CA HIS A 32 -11.81 48.64 -31.93
C HIS A 32 -13.04 49.54 -32.24
N HIS A 33 -13.97 49.70 -31.27
CA HIS A 33 -14.45 51.00 -30.71
C HIS A 33 -15.47 50.85 -29.55
N HIS A 34 -15.27 51.60 -28.46
CA HIS A 34 -16.22 51.99 -27.36
C HIS A 34 -17.15 53.17 -27.82
N PRO A 35 -18.06 53.81 -27.02
CA PRO A 35 -18.51 53.66 -25.62
C PRO A 35 -20.06 53.73 -25.39
N GLY A 36 -20.53 53.66 -24.13
CA GLY A 36 -21.90 54.04 -23.73
C GLY A 36 -22.15 53.94 -22.22
N ASP A 37 -22.41 55.10 -21.61
CA ASP A 37 -22.45 55.44 -20.17
C ASP A 37 -23.59 54.85 -19.31
N ALA A 38 -23.29 54.64 -18.02
CA ALA A 38 -24.06 55.05 -16.82
C ALA A 38 -23.27 54.59 -15.57
N ILE A 39 -22.55 55.45 -14.83
CA ILE A 39 -23.01 56.40 -13.78
C ILE A 39 -24.00 55.71 -12.80
N GLY A 40 -23.73 55.52 -11.51
CA GLY A 40 -22.70 56.14 -10.68
C GLY A 40 -22.46 55.51 -9.31
N ARG A 41 -21.49 56.16 -8.65
CA ARG A 41 -20.93 56.04 -7.29
C ARG A 41 -22.03 56.12 -6.20
N ALA A 42 -21.84 55.72 -4.95
CA ALA A 42 -20.69 56.00 -4.08
C ALA A 42 -20.64 55.12 -2.83
N ALA A 43 -19.41 54.89 -2.37
CA ALA A 43 -19.07 54.61 -0.98
C ALA A 43 -18.81 55.94 -0.25
N GLU A 44 -19.13 56.03 1.05
CA GLU A 44 -18.26 56.62 2.08
C GLU A 44 -18.85 56.57 3.50
N CYS A 45 -17.93 56.52 4.49
CA CYS A 45 -18.04 56.79 5.93
C CYS A 45 -18.76 55.75 6.82
N SER A 46 -18.23 55.32 7.97
CA SER A 46 -17.56 56.13 9.00
C SER A 46 -16.52 55.34 9.82
N GLU A 47 -15.55 56.11 10.33
CA GLU A 47 -14.42 55.79 11.18
C GLU A 47 -14.76 55.35 12.63
N ARG A 48 -13.74 54.72 13.24
CA ARG A 48 -13.08 55.05 14.55
C ARG A 48 -13.37 54.25 15.84
N CYS A 49 -12.23 53.81 16.41
CA CYS A 49 -11.85 53.50 17.82
C CYS A 49 -12.53 52.28 18.49
N GLY A 50 -11.83 51.25 18.99
CA GLY A 50 -10.64 51.20 19.86
C GLY A 50 -11.02 51.63 21.28
N VAL A 51 -10.78 50.95 22.42
CA VAL A 51 -9.81 49.95 22.89
C VAL A 51 -10.20 49.64 24.38
N VAL A 52 -9.97 48.41 24.86
CA VAL A 52 -9.69 48.00 26.29
C VAL A 52 -10.82 47.88 27.34
N VAL A 53 -10.93 46.70 28.00
CA VAL A 53 -10.64 46.40 29.43
C VAL A 53 -11.11 44.97 29.81
N GLN A 54 -10.25 44.25 30.54
CA GLN A 54 -10.42 42.92 31.14
C GLN A 54 -11.17 42.90 32.50
N ARG A 55 -11.60 41.69 32.90
CA ARG A 55 -11.68 41.08 34.27
C ARG A 55 -12.88 41.36 35.19
N ALA A 56 -13.52 40.24 35.62
CA ALA A 56 -13.85 39.79 37.01
C ALA A 56 -14.97 38.71 36.90
N ALA A 57 -14.85 37.43 37.31
CA ALA A 57 -14.52 36.77 38.59
C ALA A 57 -15.71 36.59 39.57
N ALA A 58 -15.90 35.33 40.01
CA ALA A 58 -16.65 34.79 41.17
C ALA A 58 -18.18 34.64 41.03
N ALA A 59 -18.92 33.75 41.72
CA ALA A 59 -18.76 32.46 42.42
C ALA A 59 -20.11 32.25 43.17
N ALA A 60 -20.72 31.05 43.18
CA ALA A 60 -21.72 30.51 44.15
C ALA A 60 -22.33 29.21 43.56
N GLU A 61 -22.04 28.01 44.05
CA GLU A 61 -22.53 27.28 45.25
C GLU A 61 -23.78 26.40 45.05
N ALA A 62 -23.81 25.30 45.81
CA ALA A 62 -24.43 23.98 45.63
C ALA A 62 -25.94 23.81 45.99
N VAL A 63 -26.66 22.91 45.27
CA VAL A 63 -27.45 21.68 45.69
C VAL A 63 -28.56 21.81 46.78
N PRO A 64 -29.58 20.91 46.99
CA PRO A 64 -30.32 19.90 46.18
C PRO A 64 -31.88 20.09 46.20
N GLU A 65 -32.63 19.21 45.49
CA GLU A 65 -33.78 18.39 45.98
C GLU A 65 -34.90 18.13 44.95
N VAL A 66 -35.37 16.88 44.98
CA VAL A 66 -36.55 16.29 44.31
C VAL A 66 -37.62 16.11 45.39
N PRO A 67 -38.93 16.36 45.15
CA PRO A 67 -39.85 15.21 45.00
C PRO A 67 -41.06 15.42 44.06
N SER A 68 -41.26 14.41 43.19
CA SER A 68 -42.50 13.70 42.82
C SER A 68 -43.89 14.38 42.68
N VAL A 69 -44.47 14.20 41.46
CA VAL A 69 -45.83 13.64 41.13
C VAL A 69 -47.05 14.54 41.45
N GLN A 70 -48.01 14.90 40.56
CA GLN A 70 -48.90 14.06 39.72
C GLN A 70 -49.70 14.85 38.66
N PHE A 71 -49.79 14.28 37.44
CA PHE A 71 -50.84 14.25 36.39
C PHE A 71 -51.89 15.37 36.17
N GLN A 72 -52.04 15.75 34.88
CA GLN A 72 -53.30 15.57 34.11
C GLN A 72 -53.08 15.48 32.57
N ASN A 73 -53.93 14.67 31.93
CA ASN A 73 -53.83 13.99 30.63
C ASN A 73 -54.16 14.80 29.36
N ARG A 74 -53.66 14.32 28.20
CA ARG A 74 -54.35 13.89 26.94
C ARG A 74 -53.32 13.80 25.79
N VAL A 75 -53.22 12.83 24.86
CA VAL A 75 -54.15 11.82 24.29
C VAL A 75 -53.36 10.78 23.45
N HIS A 76 -53.70 9.48 23.65
CA HIS A 76 -53.70 8.26 22.78
C HIS A 76 -52.40 7.72 22.11
N SER A 77 -51.86 6.56 22.53
CA SER A 77 -52.23 5.13 22.24
C SER A 77 -51.51 4.59 20.98
N THR A 78 -50.85 3.43 20.88
CA THR A 78 -50.49 2.27 21.74
C THR A 78 -49.52 1.37 20.93
N CYS A 79 -48.66 0.61 21.62
CA CYS A 79 -47.68 -0.41 21.15
C CYS A 79 -48.31 -1.66 20.46
N PHE A 80 -47.66 -2.71 19.91
CA PHE A 80 -46.34 -3.40 19.99
C PHE A 80 -46.16 -4.34 18.74
N LEU A 81 -44.92 -4.48 18.22
CA LEU A 81 -44.19 -5.59 17.49
C LEU A 81 -44.91 -6.56 16.47
N PRO A 82 -44.20 -7.52 15.82
CA PRO A 82 -43.44 -7.46 14.55
C PRO A 82 -44.05 -8.39 13.46
N PHE A 83 -43.60 -8.39 12.19
CA PHE A 83 -43.60 -9.62 11.35
C PHE A 83 -42.90 -9.48 9.99
N SER A 84 -42.25 -10.58 9.62
CA SER A 84 -41.90 -11.05 8.29
C SER A 84 -43.04 -11.02 7.26
N GLN A 85 -42.66 -11.05 5.99
CA GLN A 85 -43.45 -11.22 4.76
C GLN A 85 -44.17 -9.99 4.20
N GLN A 86 -43.67 -9.51 3.06
CA GLN A 86 -44.56 -9.25 1.92
C GLN A 86 -43.82 -9.48 0.59
N GLN A 87 -44.06 -10.65 0.02
CA GLN A 87 -43.91 -10.92 -1.41
C GLN A 87 -45.33 -11.10 -1.98
N GLN A 88 -45.51 -10.67 -3.23
CA GLN A 88 -46.71 -10.77 -4.09
C GLN A 88 -47.72 -9.63 -4.00
N LEU A 89 -47.62 -8.70 -4.98
CA LEU A 89 -48.62 -8.53 -6.05
C LEU A 89 -48.15 -7.39 -6.96
N TYR A 90 -47.72 -7.70 -8.18
CA TYR A 90 -48.32 -7.18 -9.42
C TYR A 90 -47.61 -7.80 -10.63
N ASN A 91 -48.24 -8.86 -11.17
CA ASN A 91 -48.11 -9.26 -12.56
C ASN A 91 -49.21 -8.53 -13.34
N SER A 92 -48.86 -7.80 -14.40
CA SER A 92 -49.56 -7.85 -15.68
C SER A 92 -48.86 -7.05 -16.78
N CYS A 93 -48.79 -7.69 -17.96
CA CYS A 93 -48.60 -7.17 -19.32
C CYS A 93 -47.19 -7.25 -20.00
N SER A 94 -46.93 -8.44 -20.58
CA SER A 94 -46.71 -8.72 -22.03
C SER A 94 -45.45 -8.22 -22.79
N LEU A 95 -44.51 -9.16 -22.97
CA LEU A 95 -43.70 -9.61 -24.16
C LEU A 95 -43.60 -8.72 -25.45
N PRO A 96 -42.43 -8.73 -26.16
CA PRO A 96 -42.03 -9.88 -27.01
C PRO A 96 -40.56 -10.36 -26.91
N PRO A 97 -40.21 -11.57 -27.39
CA PRO A 97 -38.90 -12.19 -27.21
C PRO A 97 -38.03 -12.34 -28.48
N SER A 98 -36.73 -12.61 -28.23
CA SER A 98 -35.72 -13.36 -29.04
C SER A 98 -34.68 -12.55 -29.85
N PRO A 99 -33.48 -13.11 -30.18
CA PRO A 99 -32.94 -14.43 -29.81
C PRO A 99 -31.54 -14.41 -29.14
N GLN A 100 -31.30 -15.44 -28.34
CA GLN A 100 -29.97 -15.90 -27.92
C GLN A 100 -29.31 -16.68 -29.07
N LEU A 101 -28.05 -16.36 -29.36
CA LEU A 101 -27.16 -17.20 -30.15
C LEU A 101 -26.46 -18.18 -29.19
N PHE A 102 -26.81 -19.46 -29.33
CA PHE A 102 -26.13 -20.59 -28.71
C PHE A 102 -24.76 -20.79 -29.35
N GLY A 103 -23.70 -20.77 -28.53
CA GLY A 103 -22.41 -21.40 -28.82
C GLY A 103 -22.32 -22.70 -28.02
N HIS A 104 -22.58 -23.84 -28.68
CA HIS A 104 -22.32 -25.16 -28.12
C HIS A 104 -20.81 -25.40 -27.99
N TRP A 105 -20.36 -25.77 -26.79
CA TRP A 105 -19.11 -26.50 -26.61
C TRP A 105 -19.44 -27.98 -26.37
N VAL A 106 -18.97 -28.81 -27.29
CA VAL A 106 -19.01 -30.27 -27.26
C VAL A 106 -17.84 -30.77 -26.40
N PRO A 107 -18.02 -31.73 -25.48
CA PRO A 107 -16.91 -32.39 -24.82
C PRO A 107 -16.38 -33.52 -25.73
N LEU A 108 -15.08 -33.50 -26.02
CA LEU A 108 -14.38 -34.62 -26.66
C LEU A 108 -13.71 -35.53 -25.58
N PRO A 109 -13.63 -36.84 -25.82
CA PRO A 109 -13.33 -37.84 -24.81
C PRO A 109 -11.83 -38.11 -24.62
N SER A 110 -11.58 -38.78 -23.49
CA SER A 110 -10.33 -39.35 -23.01
C SER A 110 -9.55 -40.18 -24.04
N LEU A 111 -8.24 -39.97 -24.06
CA LEU A 111 -7.27 -40.92 -24.59
C LEU A 111 -6.25 -41.25 -23.51
N SER A 112 -6.37 -42.47 -23.00
CA SER A 112 -5.34 -43.22 -22.31
C SER A 112 -4.09 -43.32 -23.19
N SER A 113 -2.92 -43.06 -22.63
CA SER A 113 -1.66 -43.54 -23.21
C SER A 113 -0.78 -44.08 -22.10
N SER A 114 -0.38 -45.32 -22.35
CA SER A 114 0.21 -46.27 -21.43
C SER A 114 1.60 -45.85 -20.98
N VAL A 115 1.84 -46.04 -19.68
CA VAL A 115 3.14 -46.05 -19.03
C VAL A 115 3.94 -47.24 -19.58
N VAL A 116 5.13 -46.97 -20.13
CA VAL A 116 6.15 -47.98 -20.42
C VAL A 116 7.34 -47.71 -19.50
N VAL A 117 7.54 -48.58 -18.52
CA VAL A 117 8.72 -48.64 -17.66
C VAL A 117 9.77 -49.52 -18.33
N LEU A 118 11.00 -49.03 -18.50
CA LEU A 118 12.18 -49.85 -18.77
C LEU A 118 13.39 -49.37 -17.94
N PRO A 119 14.33 -50.27 -17.59
CA PRO A 119 15.19 -50.12 -16.42
C PRO A 119 16.54 -49.43 -16.67
N SER A 120 17.17 -49.13 -15.53
CA SER A 120 18.42 -48.44 -15.22
C SER A 120 19.65 -48.82 -16.06
N PHE A 121 20.49 -47.82 -16.38
CA PHE A 121 21.90 -48.02 -16.70
C PHE A 121 22.76 -46.85 -16.19
N ASN A 122 23.73 -47.16 -15.32
CA ASN A 122 24.87 -46.31 -14.96
C ASN A 122 25.93 -46.35 -16.07
N PRO A 123 26.72 -45.28 -16.22
CA PRO A 123 28.16 -45.50 -16.14
C PRO A 123 28.89 -44.44 -15.30
N THR A 124 29.75 -44.95 -14.43
CA THR A 124 30.88 -44.24 -13.81
C THR A 124 31.87 -43.76 -14.86
N LEU A 125 32.26 -42.48 -14.81
CA LEU A 125 33.59 -42.03 -15.23
C LEU A 125 33.94 -40.68 -14.58
N SER A 126 35.06 -40.72 -13.88
CA SER A 126 35.77 -39.67 -13.17
C SER A 126 36.32 -38.58 -14.09
N HIS A 127 36.12 -37.31 -13.73
CA HIS A 127 37.07 -36.24 -14.07
C HIS A 127 37.18 -35.23 -12.93
N GLN A 128 38.44 -34.95 -12.57
CA GLN A 128 38.90 -34.04 -11.54
C GLN A 128 39.05 -32.60 -12.07
N GLU A 129 38.70 -31.64 -11.20
CA GLU A 129 39.19 -30.26 -11.02
C GLU A 129 38.77 -29.13 -11.99
N PRO A 130 38.74 -27.84 -11.54
CA PRO A 130 39.27 -27.29 -10.28
C PRO A 130 38.26 -26.52 -9.40
N ALA A 131 38.65 -26.38 -8.13
CA ALA A 131 37.91 -25.70 -7.07
C ALA A 131 37.82 -24.17 -7.28
N PHE A 132 36.59 -23.66 -7.36
CA PHE A 132 36.29 -22.28 -6.97
C PHE A 132 36.04 -22.26 -5.47
N HIS A 133 36.76 -21.40 -4.75
CA HIS A 133 36.51 -21.12 -3.35
C HIS A 133 35.10 -20.54 -3.19
N SER A 134 34.14 -21.40 -2.85
CA SER A 134 32.86 -21.00 -2.30
C SER A 134 33.13 -20.38 -0.93
N ALA A 135 32.85 -19.08 -0.81
CA ALA A 135 32.82 -18.42 0.48
C ALA A 135 31.74 -19.12 1.32
N ASN A 136 32.22 -19.87 2.30
CA ASN A 136 31.43 -20.59 3.28
C ASN A 136 30.57 -19.57 4.03
N MET A 137 29.26 -19.53 3.76
CA MET A 137 28.29 -18.94 4.70
C MET A 137 28.44 -19.72 6.01
N PRO A 138 28.82 -19.09 7.14
CA PRO A 138 28.95 -19.83 8.36
C PRO A 138 27.56 -20.20 8.87
N ALA A 139 27.37 -21.51 8.95
CA ALA A 139 26.41 -22.27 9.74
C ALA A 139 25.45 -21.47 10.62
N ALA A 140 24.17 -21.77 10.49
CA ALA A 140 23.29 -21.73 11.65
C ALA A 140 22.19 -22.80 11.49
N VAL A 141 22.47 -23.97 12.07
CA VAL A 141 21.44 -24.84 12.65
C VAL A 141 20.85 -24.04 13.81
N VAL A 142 19.99 -23.07 13.50
CA VAL A 142 19.12 -22.42 14.49
C VAL A 142 17.84 -23.24 14.49
N ASP A 143 17.33 -23.53 15.67
CA ASP A 143 15.96 -24.01 15.81
C ASP A 143 15.03 -22.98 15.13
N ASN A 144 14.54 -23.32 13.93
CA ASN A 144 13.72 -22.44 13.10
C ASN A 144 12.44 -21.96 13.80
N SER A 145 12.09 -22.54 14.96
CA SER A 145 10.95 -22.13 15.77
C SER A 145 11.10 -20.76 16.45
N GLN A 146 12.31 -20.19 16.54
CA GLN A 146 12.56 -18.90 17.23
C GLN A 146 12.72 -17.67 16.31
N VAL A 147 12.68 -17.86 14.98
CA VAL A 147 12.96 -16.79 14.00
C VAL A 147 11.80 -15.80 13.91
N ILE A 148 10.57 -16.31 13.86
CA ILE A 148 9.33 -15.53 13.73
C ILE A 148 8.60 -15.55 15.09
N CYS A 149 8.43 -14.38 15.69
CA CYS A 149 7.68 -14.21 16.93
C CYS A 149 6.23 -13.81 16.64
N GLU A 150 5.29 -14.61 17.13
CA GLU A 150 3.87 -14.28 17.10
C GLU A 150 3.53 -13.23 18.16
N VAL A 151 2.99 -12.09 17.72
CA VAL A 151 2.56 -11.00 18.58
C VAL A 151 1.04 -10.94 18.60
N TRP A 152 0.50 -10.99 19.80
CA TRP A 152 -0.91 -10.87 20.14
C TRP A 152 -1.08 -9.74 21.16
N ALA A 153 -2.31 -9.40 21.54
CA ALA A 153 -2.55 -8.33 22.50
C ALA A 153 -1.77 -8.51 23.82
N ILE A 154 -1.61 -9.75 24.28
CA ILE A 154 -1.01 -10.08 25.58
C ILE A 154 0.50 -9.81 25.66
N ASN A 155 1.24 -9.92 24.54
CA ASN A 155 2.70 -9.73 24.51
C ASN A 155 3.14 -8.51 23.68
N LEU A 156 2.20 -7.73 23.12
CA LEU A 156 2.49 -6.59 22.28
C LEU A 156 3.51 -5.61 22.90
N GLU A 157 3.29 -5.17 24.13
CA GLU A 157 4.19 -4.21 24.79
C GLU A 157 5.59 -4.78 25.05
N GLU A 158 5.68 -6.08 25.33
CA GLU A 158 6.95 -6.75 25.56
C GLU A 158 7.78 -6.77 24.27
N GLU A 159 7.17 -7.19 23.18
CA GLU A 159 7.83 -7.29 21.89
C GLU A 159 8.18 -5.91 21.31
N MET A 160 7.29 -4.92 21.48
CA MET A 160 7.58 -3.54 21.09
C MET A 160 8.77 -2.95 21.86
N ARG A 161 9.03 -3.38 23.11
CA ARG A 161 10.24 -2.98 23.84
C ARG A 161 11.51 -3.50 23.18
N LYS A 162 11.51 -4.77 22.74
CA LYS A 162 12.64 -5.39 22.03
C LYS A 162 12.89 -4.69 20.70
N ILE A 163 11.82 -4.40 19.94
CA ILE A 163 11.89 -3.68 18.67
C ILE A 163 12.51 -2.28 18.82
N ARG A 164 12.13 -1.53 19.87
CA ARG A 164 12.69 -0.19 20.15
C ARG A 164 14.21 -0.21 20.35
N GLU A 165 14.74 -1.26 20.97
CA GLU A 165 16.19 -1.42 21.14
C GLU A 165 16.85 -1.85 19.83
N LEU A 166 16.21 -2.77 19.11
CA LEU A 166 16.72 -3.41 17.91
C LEU A 166 16.89 -2.46 16.72
N VAL A 167 15.91 -1.58 16.47
CA VAL A 167 15.88 -0.70 15.30
C VAL A 167 17.09 0.24 15.23
N ARG A 168 17.77 0.47 16.37
CA ARG A 168 18.98 1.28 16.46
C ARG A 168 20.19 0.66 15.74
N SER A 169 20.23 -0.66 15.61
CA SER A 169 21.33 -1.40 14.98
C SER A 169 20.90 -2.16 13.73
N PHE A 170 19.61 -2.48 13.61
CA PHE A 170 19.02 -3.17 12.47
C PHE A 170 17.93 -2.29 11.86
N SER A 171 18.37 -1.30 11.07
CA SER A 171 17.49 -0.25 10.52
C SER A 171 16.93 -0.56 9.13
N TYR A 172 17.21 -1.73 8.56
CA TYR A 172 16.54 -2.22 7.35
C TYR A 172 15.35 -3.09 7.77
N ILE A 173 14.14 -2.63 7.45
CA ILE A 173 12.90 -3.26 7.89
C ILE A 173 12.15 -3.76 6.66
N ALA A 174 12.12 -5.08 6.47
CA ALA A 174 11.25 -5.68 5.47
C ALA A 174 9.85 -5.87 6.02
N MET A 175 8.85 -5.60 5.19
CA MET A 175 7.45 -5.57 5.60
C MET A 175 6.53 -6.20 4.56
N ASP A 176 5.49 -6.86 5.05
CA ASP A 176 4.37 -7.39 4.28
C ASP A 176 3.09 -7.37 5.16
N THR A 177 1.90 -7.35 4.55
CA THR A 177 0.63 -7.38 5.28
C THR A 177 -0.33 -8.41 4.72
N GLU A 178 -1.20 -8.94 5.58
CA GLU A 178 -2.35 -9.76 5.18
C GLU A 178 -3.65 -9.04 5.52
N PHE A 179 -4.57 -9.02 4.56
CA PHE A 179 -5.85 -8.31 4.65
C PHE A 179 -6.91 -9.04 3.80
N PRO A 180 -8.21 -8.74 3.98
CA PRO A 180 -9.29 -9.56 3.41
C PRO A 180 -9.58 -9.25 1.93
N GLY A 181 -8.55 -8.94 1.16
CA GLY A 181 -8.61 -8.74 -0.29
C GLY A 181 -9.26 -7.44 -0.73
N VAL A 182 -9.98 -7.51 -1.84
CA VAL A 182 -10.62 -6.38 -2.52
C VAL A 182 -12.10 -6.72 -2.72
N VAL A 183 -12.99 -5.90 -2.18
CA VAL A 183 -14.44 -6.14 -2.20
C VAL A 183 -15.21 -5.11 -3.05
N VAL A 184 -14.62 -3.95 -3.30
CA VAL A 184 -15.25 -2.86 -4.06
C VAL A 184 -14.36 -2.39 -5.21
N ARG A 185 -15.00 -1.88 -6.26
CA ARG A 185 -14.34 -1.14 -7.34
C ARG A 185 -14.93 0.27 -7.39
N PRO A 186 -14.09 1.31 -7.50
CA PRO A 186 -14.59 2.68 -7.57
C PRO A 186 -15.34 2.87 -8.90
N ILE A 187 -16.48 3.55 -8.84
CA ILE A 187 -17.32 3.88 -10.00
C ILE A 187 -17.08 5.35 -10.35
N GLY A 188 -16.78 5.65 -11.61
CA GLY A 188 -16.59 7.01 -12.08
C GLY A 188 -15.64 7.12 -13.27
N GLU A 189 -15.36 8.34 -13.68
CA GLU A 189 -14.29 8.67 -14.62
C GLU A 189 -13.00 8.97 -13.83
N PHE A 190 -11.88 8.46 -14.32
CA PHE A 190 -10.57 8.60 -13.68
C PHE A 190 -9.60 9.33 -14.61
N ARG A 191 -8.72 10.15 -14.04
CA ARG A 191 -7.79 10.98 -14.82
C ARG A 191 -6.75 10.12 -15.56
N SER A 192 -6.42 8.96 -15.00
CA SER A 192 -5.48 8.00 -15.58
C SER A 192 -5.68 6.60 -15.01
N THR A 193 -4.97 5.62 -15.57
CA THR A 193 -4.92 4.26 -14.99
C THR A 193 -4.33 4.26 -13.58
N ILE A 194 -3.40 5.18 -13.28
CA ILE A 194 -2.71 5.25 -11.98
C ILE A 194 -3.65 5.84 -10.93
N ASP A 195 -4.36 6.91 -11.29
CA ASP A 195 -5.44 7.47 -10.48
C ASP A 195 -6.49 6.39 -10.17
N TYR A 196 -6.89 5.59 -11.16
CA TYR A 196 -7.77 4.44 -10.92
C TYR A 196 -7.17 3.41 -9.95
N GLN A 197 -5.88 3.07 -10.06
CA GLN A 197 -5.24 2.14 -9.11
C GLN A 197 -5.24 2.70 -7.70
N TYR A 198 -4.92 3.99 -7.53
CA TYR A 198 -4.95 4.65 -6.23
C TYR A 198 -6.36 4.68 -5.65
N GLN A 199 -7.38 5.07 -6.43
CA GLN A 199 -8.76 5.09 -5.95
C GLN A 199 -9.28 3.69 -5.60
N LEU A 200 -8.84 2.65 -6.34
CA LEU A 200 -9.16 1.26 -6.03
C LEU A 200 -8.53 0.82 -4.70
N LEU A 201 -7.26 1.16 -4.47
CA LEU A 201 -6.60 0.92 -3.18
C LEU A 201 -7.32 1.67 -2.06
N ARG A 202 -7.54 2.98 -2.23
CA ARG A 202 -8.13 3.86 -1.23
C ARG A 202 -9.46 3.35 -0.73
N CYS A 203 -10.38 3.03 -1.65
CA CYS A 203 -11.74 2.62 -1.26
C CYS A 203 -11.77 1.28 -0.52
N ASN A 204 -10.85 0.35 -0.82
CA ASN A 204 -10.78 -0.94 -0.13
C ASN A 204 -10.05 -0.82 1.21
N VAL A 205 -8.93 -0.10 1.27
CA VAL A 205 -8.20 0.11 2.52
C VAL A 205 -9.05 0.86 3.55
N ASP A 206 -9.80 1.89 3.14
CA ASP A 206 -10.72 2.59 4.03
C ASP A 206 -11.79 1.65 4.63
N LEU A 207 -12.32 0.76 3.79
CA LEU A 207 -13.46 -0.10 4.11
C LEU A 207 -13.08 -1.34 4.94
N LEU A 208 -11.90 -1.90 4.68
CA LEU A 208 -11.46 -3.18 5.22
C LEU A 208 -10.50 -3.00 6.40
N LYS A 209 -10.37 -4.04 7.23
CA LYS A 209 -9.42 -4.08 8.34
C LYS A 209 -8.21 -4.93 7.98
N ILE A 210 -7.04 -4.53 8.47
CA ILE A 210 -5.82 -5.33 8.40
C ILE A 210 -5.94 -6.56 9.31
N ILE A 211 -5.33 -7.69 8.93
CA ILE A 211 -5.37 -8.94 9.71
C ILE A 211 -3.98 -9.27 10.29
N GLN A 212 -2.93 -9.15 9.48
CA GLN A 212 -1.55 -9.31 9.94
C GLN A 212 -0.61 -8.25 9.37
N LEU A 213 0.45 -7.97 10.12
CA LEU A 213 1.64 -7.22 9.68
C LEU A 213 2.88 -8.03 10.05
N GLY A 214 3.78 -8.20 9.10
CA GLY A 214 5.10 -8.80 9.32
C GLY A 214 6.18 -7.74 9.26
N LEU A 215 7.06 -7.71 10.26
CA LEU A 215 8.24 -6.85 10.26
C LEU A 215 9.49 -7.69 10.49
N THR A 216 10.41 -7.67 9.53
CA THR A 216 11.72 -8.34 9.62
C THR A 216 12.84 -7.32 9.67
N PHE A 217 13.71 -7.44 10.66
CA PHE A 217 14.79 -6.49 10.93
C PHE A 217 16.14 -7.04 10.46
N MET A 218 16.86 -6.23 9.69
CA MET A 218 18.20 -6.51 9.16
C MET A 218 19.09 -5.27 9.29
N ASN A 219 20.39 -5.46 9.20
CA ASN A 219 21.34 -4.35 9.08
C ASN A 219 21.70 -4.07 7.61
N GLU A 220 22.58 -3.11 7.38
CA GLU A 220 23.00 -2.70 6.02
C GLU A 220 23.63 -3.81 5.17
N LYS A 221 24.17 -4.85 5.82
CA LYS A 221 24.77 -6.02 5.18
C LYS A 221 23.77 -7.16 4.94
N GLY A 222 22.52 -7.00 5.38
CA GLY A 222 21.51 -8.07 5.34
C GLY A 222 21.68 -9.11 6.44
N GLU A 223 22.44 -8.81 7.50
CA GLU A 223 22.57 -9.71 8.65
C GLU A 223 21.37 -9.51 9.59
N TYR A 224 20.93 -10.60 10.21
CA TYR A 224 19.83 -10.63 11.17
C TYR A 224 20.32 -10.46 12.62
N PRO A 225 19.50 -9.93 13.53
CA PRO A 225 19.79 -10.01 14.95
C PRO A 225 19.81 -11.47 15.45
N PRO A 226 20.55 -11.75 16.53
CA PRO A 226 20.53 -13.07 17.15
C PRO A 226 19.14 -13.38 17.74
N GLY A 227 18.63 -14.59 17.48
CA GLY A 227 17.32 -15.03 17.95
C GLY A 227 16.19 -14.60 17.01
N THR A 228 15.17 -13.93 17.56
CA THR A 228 14.03 -13.41 16.80
C THR A 228 14.46 -12.25 15.92
N ASN A 229 14.17 -12.35 14.63
CA ASN A 229 14.42 -11.29 13.65
C ASN A 229 13.16 -10.82 12.93
N THR A 230 12.07 -11.58 13.05
CA THR A 230 10.78 -11.28 12.43
C THR A 230 9.69 -11.28 13.48
N TRP A 231 8.84 -10.26 13.46
CA TRP A 231 7.63 -10.16 14.27
C TRP A 231 6.39 -10.24 13.38
N GLN A 232 5.48 -11.14 13.72
CA GLN A 232 4.18 -11.28 13.09
C GLN A 232 3.10 -10.74 14.02
N PHE A 233 2.61 -9.54 13.74
CA PHE A 233 1.55 -8.91 14.50
C PHE A 233 0.19 -9.42 14.01
N ASN A 234 -0.60 -9.96 14.92
CA ASN A 234 -1.92 -10.51 14.64
C ASN A 234 -2.99 -9.54 15.17
N PHE A 235 -3.69 -8.86 14.27
CA PHE A 235 -4.68 -7.83 14.63
C PHE A 235 -6.06 -8.41 14.87
N LYS A 236 -6.86 -7.66 15.63
CA LYS A 236 -8.24 -8.03 15.92
C LYS A 236 -9.09 -8.01 14.65
N PHE A 237 -9.75 -9.13 14.36
CA PHE A 237 -10.59 -9.30 13.18
C PHE A 237 -11.75 -10.26 13.47
N ASN A 238 -12.97 -9.92 13.05
CA ASN A 238 -14.18 -10.70 13.31
C ASN A 238 -14.92 -11.02 12.02
N LEU A 239 -15.02 -12.30 11.65
CA LEU A 239 -15.71 -12.75 10.43
C LEU A 239 -17.24 -12.54 10.43
N THR A 240 -17.82 -12.20 11.57
CA THR A 240 -19.25 -11.89 11.69
C THR A 240 -19.52 -10.40 11.47
N GLU A 241 -18.60 -9.54 11.90
CA GLU A 241 -18.79 -8.08 11.89
C GLU A 241 -18.08 -7.39 10.72
N ASP A 242 -16.89 -7.88 10.34
CA ASP A 242 -16.00 -7.23 9.39
C ASP A 242 -16.29 -7.66 7.95
N MET A 243 -16.11 -6.72 7.01
CA MET A 243 -16.22 -7.02 5.58
C MET A 243 -14.99 -7.76 5.06
N TYR A 244 -15.19 -8.66 4.11
CA TYR A 244 -14.12 -9.42 3.48
C TYR A 244 -14.51 -9.98 2.11
N SER A 245 -13.51 -10.35 1.32
CA SER A 245 -13.66 -11.25 0.18
C SER A 245 -13.58 -12.70 0.63
N GLN A 246 -14.55 -13.53 0.22
CA GLN A 246 -14.58 -14.95 0.59
C GLN A 246 -13.32 -15.69 0.14
N ASP A 247 -12.88 -15.46 -1.11
CA ASP A 247 -11.68 -16.09 -1.67
C ASP A 247 -10.42 -15.79 -0.84
N SER A 248 -10.33 -14.56 -0.30
CA SER A 248 -9.21 -14.13 0.54
C SER A 248 -9.24 -14.79 1.91
N ILE A 249 -10.41 -14.88 2.54
CA ILE A 249 -10.55 -15.58 3.83
C ILE A 249 -10.22 -17.06 3.69
N ASP A 250 -10.71 -17.71 2.62
CA ASP A 250 -10.43 -19.12 2.37
C ASP A 250 -8.93 -19.36 2.14
N LEU A 251 -8.27 -18.50 1.35
CA LEU A 251 -6.83 -18.57 1.13
C LEU A 251 -6.05 -18.41 2.45
N LEU A 252 -6.41 -17.42 3.25
CA LEU A 252 -5.74 -17.13 4.53
C LEU A 252 -5.97 -18.25 5.56
N ALA A 253 -7.19 -18.79 5.65
CA ALA A 253 -7.51 -19.93 6.49
C ALA A 253 -6.69 -21.16 6.09
N ASN A 254 -6.59 -21.44 4.78
CA ASN A 254 -5.76 -22.52 4.24
C ASN A 254 -4.26 -22.30 4.49
N SER A 255 -3.84 -21.05 4.58
CA SER A 255 -2.46 -20.64 4.94
C SER A 255 -2.21 -20.68 6.45
N GLY A 256 -3.25 -21.02 7.23
CA GLY A 256 -3.17 -21.34 8.64
C GLY A 256 -3.46 -20.18 9.59
N LEU A 257 -4.12 -19.11 9.13
CA LEU A 257 -4.61 -18.06 10.00
C LEU A 257 -5.74 -18.58 10.89
N GLN A 258 -5.67 -18.23 12.18
CA GLN A 258 -6.62 -18.69 13.20
C GLN A 258 -7.62 -17.57 13.50
N PHE A 259 -8.63 -17.39 12.64
CA PHE A 259 -9.57 -16.26 12.75
C PHE A 259 -10.26 -16.15 14.12
N GLN A 260 -10.60 -17.28 14.76
CA GLN A 260 -11.13 -17.25 16.12
C GLN A 260 -10.16 -16.60 17.12
N LYS A 261 -8.86 -16.87 16.99
CA LYS A 261 -7.84 -16.27 17.84
C LYS A 261 -7.65 -14.78 17.53
N HIS A 262 -7.75 -14.37 16.27
CA HIS A 262 -7.78 -12.95 15.90
C HIS A 262 -8.95 -12.21 16.56
N GLU A 263 -10.14 -12.83 16.61
CA GLU A 263 -11.31 -12.24 17.24
C GLU A 263 -11.13 -12.06 18.77
N GLU A 264 -10.59 -13.08 19.44
CA GLU A 264 -10.48 -13.15 20.90
C GLU A 264 -9.23 -12.45 21.45
N GLU A 265 -8.07 -12.61 20.80
CA GLU A 265 -6.74 -12.23 21.32
C GLU A 265 -6.00 -11.23 20.40
N GLY A 266 -6.61 -10.81 19.30
CA GLY A 266 -6.00 -9.92 18.32
C GLY A 266 -5.67 -8.55 18.88
N ILE A 267 -4.59 -7.97 18.35
CA ILE A 267 -4.10 -6.64 18.69
C ILE A 267 -5.10 -5.57 18.26
N ASP A 268 -5.38 -4.62 19.16
CA ASP A 268 -6.04 -3.38 18.81
C ASP A 268 -5.11 -2.49 17.98
N THR A 269 -5.58 -2.04 16.81
CA THR A 269 -4.76 -1.31 15.85
C THR A 269 -4.33 0.06 16.37
N LEU A 270 -5.12 0.73 17.22
CA LEU A 270 -4.78 2.03 17.79
C LEU A 270 -3.69 1.88 18.83
N HIS A 271 -3.80 0.87 19.70
CA HIS A 271 -2.75 0.57 20.68
C HIS A 271 -1.42 0.23 19.98
N PHE A 272 -1.46 -0.55 18.89
CA PHE A 272 -0.27 -0.79 18.08
C PHE A 272 0.29 0.50 17.45
N ALA A 273 -0.57 1.35 16.88
CA ALA A 273 -0.17 2.61 16.26
C ALA A 273 0.54 3.53 17.26
N GLU A 274 0.00 3.67 18.48
CA GLU A 274 0.60 4.44 19.57
C GLU A 274 2.02 3.97 19.89
N LEU A 275 2.20 2.65 20.06
CA LEU A 275 3.50 2.06 20.37
C LEU A 275 4.49 2.21 19.21
N LEU A 276 4.01 2.08 17.97
CA LEU A 276 4.84 2.20 16.77
C LEU A 276 5.30 3.65 16.56
N MET A 277 4.42 4.63 16.79
CA MET A 277 4.67 6.06 16.59
C MET A 277 5.93 6.54 17.33
N THR A 278 6.15 6.06 18.55
CA THR A 278 7.28 6.47 19.41
C THR A 278 8.41 5.44 19.47
N SER A 279 8.40 4.45 18.56
CA SER A 279 9.35 3.33 18.61
C SER A 279 10.70 3.61 17.96
N GLY A 280 10.78 4.62 17.08
CA GLY A 280 11.92 4.85 16.20
C GLY A 280 11.90 4.04 14.89
N VAL A 281 10.85 3.24 14.66
CA VAL A 281 10.63 2.46 13.42
C VAL A 281 10.08 3.33 12.27
N VAL A 282 9.24 4.31 12.62
CA VAL A 282 8.67 5.30 11.68
C VAL A 282 9.19 6.69 11.99
N LEU A 283 9.00 7.64 11.07
CA LEU A 283 9.41 9.05 11.18
C LEU A 283 10.93 9.28 11.31
N CYS A 284 11.74 8.22 11.19
CA CYS A 284 13.19 8.27 11.40
C CYS A 284 13.94 8.06 10.08
N ASP A 285 14.75 9.04 9.67
CA ASP A 285 15.42 9.07 8.36
C ASP A 285 16.50 7.96 8.19
N ASN A 286 16.97 7.36 9.27
CA ASN A 286 17.95 6.27 9.25
C ASN A 286 17.33 4.89 8.97
N VAL A 287 16.00 4.78 8.98
CA VAL A 287 15.28 3.53 8.70
C VAL A 287 15.02 3.39 7.20
N LYS A 288 15.28 2.20 6.67
CA LYS A 288 15.05 1.83 5.27
C LYS A 288 14.02 0.70 5.21
N TRP A 289 12.89 0.99 4.59
CA TRP A 289 11.80 0.04 4.41
C TRP A 289 11.96 -0.76 3.13
N LEU A 290 11.82 -2.07 3.22
CA LEU A 290 11.87 -3.02 2.12
C LEU A 290 10.49 -3.66 1.99
N SER A 291 9.96 -3.74 0.78
CA SER A 291 8.62 -4.24 0.57
C SER A 291 8.48 -4.92 -0.80
N PHE A 292 7.34 -5.55 -1.08
CA PHE A 292 7.10 -6.17 -2.38
C PHE A 292 5.68 -5.85 -2.88
N HIS A 293 5.56 -5.10 -3.96
CA HIS A 293 4.26 -4.74 -4.54
C HIS A 293 3.33 -4.03 -3.55
N SER A 294 3.87 -3.06 -2.84
CA SER A 294 3.40 -2.73 -1.49
C SER A 294 2.45 -1.54 -1.41
N GLY A 295 1.67 -1.30 -2.45
CA GLY A 295 0.69 -0.21 -2.46
C GLY A 295 -0.29 -0.35 -1.30
N TYR A 296 -0.96 -1.49 -1.23
CA TYR A 296 -1.95 -1.77 -0.17
C TYR A 296 -1.31 -1.81 1.21
N ASP A 297 -0.13 -2.42 1.35
CA ASP A 297 0.57 -2.52 2.64
C ASP A 297 0.80 -1.14 3.25
N PHE A 298 1.37 -0.22 2.48
CA PHE A 298 1.56 1.15 2.93
C PHE A 298 0.26 1.93 3.04
N GLY A 299 -0.76 1.60 2.25
CA GLY A 299 -2.11 2.10 2.47
C GLY A 299 -2.62 1.78 3.87
N TYR A 300 -2.55 0.51 4.29
CA TYR A 300 -2.93 0.11 5.65
C TYR A 300 -2.06 0.76 6.71
N MET A 301 -0.76 0.86 6.50
CA MET A 301 0.15 1.52 7.45
C MET A 301 -0.17 3.01 7.64
N VAL A 302 -0.45 3.75 6.55
CA VAL A 302 -0.85 5.16 6.64
C VAL A 302 -2.21 5.30 7.32
N LYS A 303 -3.21 4.48 6.96
CA LYS A 303 -4.51 4.45 7.65
C LYS A 303 -4.32 4.21 9.16
N LEU A 304 -3.52 3.22 9.52
CA LEU A 304 -3.25 2.85 10.92
C LEU A 304 -2.56 3.98 11.68
N LEU A 305 -1.53 4.61 11.10
CA LEU A 305 -0.73 5.65 11.78
C LEU A 305 -1.43 7.01 11.87
N THR A 306 -2.37 7.29 10.96
CA THR A 306 -3.15 8.55 10.96
C THR A 306 -4.51 8.42 11.65
N ASP A 307 -4.93 7.19 11.98
CA ASP A 307 -6.28 6.87 12.43
C ASP A 307 -7.37 7.58 11.61
N SER A 308 -7.15 7.63 10.30
CA SER A 308 -7.95 8.43 9.37
C SER A 308 -8.11 7.68 8.05
N ARG A 309 -9.15 8.07 7.31
CA ARG A 309 -9.31 7.65 5.92
C ARG A 309 -8.12 8.14 5.09
N LEU A 310 -7.75 7.35 4.09
CA LEU A 310 -6.69 7.73 3.18
C LEU A 310 -7.05 9.01 2.39
N PRO A 311 -6.07 9.87 2.06
CA PRO A 311 -6.29 11.10 1.30
C PRO A 311 -7.06 10.88 0.00
N GLU A 312 -7.81 11.88 -0.47
CA GLU A 312 -8.58 11.70 -1.71
C GLU A 312 -7.70 11.65 -2.95
N GLU A 313 -6.59 12.40 -2.94
CA GLU A 313 -5.67 12.53 -4.06
C GLU A 313 -4.34 11.81 -3.78
N GLU A 314 -3.82 11.12 -4.80
CA GLU A 314 -2.62 10.25 -4.67
C GLU A 314 -1.39 11.01 -4.16
N HIS A 315 -1.20 12.25 -4.58
CA HIS A 315 -0.03 13.05 -4.20
C HIS A 315 -0.01 13.40 -2.70
N GLU A 316 -1.18 13.63 -2.09
CA GLU A 316 -1.29 13.86 -0.64
C GLU A 316 -0.98 12.59 0.14
N PHE A 317 -1.40 11.42 -0.37
CA PHE A 317 -1.00 10.14 0.20
C PHE A 317 0.51 9.95 0.17
N PHE A 318 1.18 10.23 -0.95
CA PHE A 318 2.65 10.14 -1.02
C PHE A 318 3.34 11.15 -0.12
N HIS A 319 2.77 12.34 0.06
CA HIS A 319 3.31 13.30 1.02
C HIS A 319 3.31 12.71 2.43
N ILE A 320 2.16 12.24 2.93
CA ILE A 320 2.05 11.62 4.27
C ILE A 320 2.93 10.37 4.38
N LEU A 321 2.94 9.52 3.35
CA LEU A 321 3.76 8.32 3.28
C LEU A 321 5.23 8.64 3.50
N ASN A 322 5.77 9.65 2.80
CA ASN A 322 7.18 10.03 2.88
C ASN A 322 7.55 10.67 4.23
N LEU A 323 6.59 11.19 4.99
CA LEU A 323 6.82 11.64 6.37
C LEU A 323 7.10 10.44 7.28
N PHE A 324 6.21 9.45 7.26
CA PHE A 324 6.32 8.25 8.10
C PHE A 324 7.45 7.30 7.66
N PHE A 325 7.69 7.21 6.36
CA PHE A 325 8.57 6.23 5.73
C PHE A 325 9.53 6.92 4.75
N PRO A 326 10.58 7.62 5.25
CA PRO A 326 11.42 8.47 4.41
C PRO A 326 12.20 7.71 3.31
N SER A 327 12.48 6.42 3.54
CA SER A 327 13.19 5.55 2.60
C SER A 327 12.44 4.25 2.38
N ILE A 328 11.83 4.07 1.20
CA ILE A 328 11.13 2.84 0.80
C ILE A 328 11.78 2.29 -0.48
N TYR A 329 12.03 0.98 -0.51
CA TYR A 329 12.42 0.23 -1.70
C TYR A 329 11.45 -0.92 -1.95
N ASP A 330 10.57 -0.75 -2.94
CA ASP A 330 9.68 -1.80 -3.39
C ASP A 330 10.43 -2.74 -4.35
N VAL A 331 10.72 -3.96 -3.90
CA VAL A 331 11.43 -5.01 -4.66
C VAL A 331 10.78 -5.23 -6.02
N LYS A 332 9.45 -5.23 -6.10
CA LYS A 332 8.71 -5.40 -7.36
C LYS A 332 8.99 -4.26 -8.34
N TYR A 333 9.18 -3.04 -7.83
CA TYR A 333 9.59 -1.90 -8.64
C TYR A 333 11.05 -2.03 -9.10
N LEU A 334 11.97 -2.40 -8.21
CA LEU A 334 13.39 -2.63 -8.52
C LEU A 334 13.57 -3.70 -9.62
N MET A 335 12.78 -4.77 -9.57
CA MET A 335 12.78 -5.84 -10.56
C MET A 335 12.56 -5.36 -12.00
N LYS A 336 11.93 -4.20 -12.23
CA LYS A 336 11.80 -3.62 -13.59
C LYS A 336 13.15 -3.34 -14.24
N SER A 337 14.20 -3.13 -13.44
CA SER A 337 15.57 -2.93 -13.91
C SER A 337 16.40 -4.22 -13.95
N CYS A 338 15.85 -5.34 -13.48
CA CYS A 338 16.52 -6.63 -13.46
C CYS A 338 16.08 -7.46 -14.67
N LYS A 339 17.04 -7.87 -15.51
CA LYS A 339 16.73 -8.75 -16.63
C LYS A 339 16.33 -10.13 -16.09
N ASN A 340 15.21 -10.65 -16.58
CA ASN A 340 14.69 -11.99 -16.30
C ASN A 340 14.08 -12.24 -14.91
N LEU A 341 14.01 -11.26 -14.01
CA LEU A 341 13.22 -11.38 -12.78
C LEU A 341 11.76 -10.96 -13.03
N LYS A 342 10.81 -11.89 -12.88
CA LYS A 342 9.38 -11.65 -13.05
C LYS A 342 8.58 -12.51 -12.08
N GLY A 343 7.31 -12.18 -11.89
CA GLY A 343 6.39 -13.00 -11.09
C GLY A 343 6.14 -12.48 -9.68
N GLY A 344 5.34 -13.22 -8.91
CA GLY A 344 5.04 -12.95 -7.50
C GLY A 344 6.24 -13.18 -6.58
N LEU A 345 6.11 -12.87 -5.29
CA LEU A 345 7.20 -12.96 -4.32
C LEU A 345 7.81 -14.36 -4.27
N GLN A 346 6.97 -15.41 -4.25
CA GLN A 346 7.44 -16.80 -4.25
C GLN A 346 8.21 -17.15 -5.54
N GLU A 347 7.69 -16.77 -6.71
CA GLU A 347 8.36 -17.04 -7.99
C GLU A 347 9.72 -16.33 -8.09
N VAL A 348 9.82 -15.13 -7.50
CA VAL A 348 11.08 -14.36 -7.42
C VAL A 348 12.06 -15.03 -6.45
N ALA A 349 11.58 -15.52 -5.31
CA ALA A 349 12.41 -16.27 -4.37
C ALA A 349 12.99 -17.53 -5.02
N ASP A 350 12.16 -18.28 -5.77
CA ASP A 350 12.61 -19.48 -6.49
C ASP A 350 13.67 -19.13 -7.56
N GLN A 351 13.51 -18.02 -8.28
CA GLN A 351 14.49 -17.54 -9.27
C GLN A 351 15.80 -17.04 -8.65
N LEU A 352 15.78 -16.65 -7.37
CA LEU A 352 16.93 -16.18 -6.61
C LEU A 352 17.56 -17.30 -5.75
N ASP A 353 17.07 -18.54 -5.87
CA ASP A 353 17.47 -19.70 -5.07
C ASP A 353 17.31 -19.47 -3.56
N LEU A 354 16.22 -18.82 -3.15
CA LEU A 354 15.93 -18.49 -1.76
C LEU A 354 14.97 -19.50 -1.13
N GLN A 355 15.32 -19.98 0.06
CA GLN A 355 14.47 -20.88 0.83
C GLN A 355 13.60 -20.10 1.81
N ARG A 356 12.27 -20.24 1.69
CA ARG A 356 11.31 -19.66 2.63
C ARG A 356 11.45 -20.28 4.03
N ILE A 357 11.32 -19.43 5.04
CA ILE A 357 11.19 -19.81 6.45
C ILE A 357 9.82 -19.32 6.95
N GLY A 358 9.03 -20.23 7.53
CA GLY A 358 7.65 -19.95 7.93
C GLY A 358 6.62 -20.34 6.87
N ARG A 359 5.34 -20.04 7.14
CA ARG A 359 4.22 -20.40 6.26
C ARG A 359 4.07 -19.37 5.14
N GLN A 360 3.82 -19.81 3.91
CA GLN A 360 3.51 -18.89 2.81
C GLN A 360 2.13 -18.23 3.07
N HIS A 361 1.95 -16.99 2.63
CA HIS A 361 0.73 -16.19 2.85
C HIS A 361 0.46 -15.96 4.34
N GLN A 362 1.55 -15.62 5.04
CA GLN A 362 1.53 -15.08 6.38
C GLN A 362 2.57 -13.97 6.45
N ALA A 363 2.15 -12.81 6.95
CA ALA A 363 2.89 -11.57 6.83
C ALA A 363 4.33 -11.68 7.39
N GLY A 364 4.53 -12.40 8.49
CA GLY A 364 5.87 -12.60 9.07
C GLY A 364 6.82 -13.28 8.08
N SER A 365 6.44 -14.46 7.60
CA SER A 365 7.22 -15.26 6.63
C SER A 365 7.43 -14.53 5.30
N ASP A 366 6.41 -13.83 4.81
CA ASP A 366 6.50 -13.06 3.57
C ASP A 366 7.37 -11.80 3.73
N SER A 367 7.34 -11.12 4.87
CA SER A 367 8.28 -10.02 5.17
C SER A 367 9.73 -10.51 5.23
N LEU A 368 9.97 -11.69 5.81
CA LEU A 368 11.31 -12.28 5.88
C LEU A 368 11.83 -12.63 4.48
N LEU A 369 10.99 -13.27 3.66
CA LEU A 369 11.34 -13.60 2.28
C LEU A 369 11.56 -12.35 1.42
N THR A 370 10.80 -11.27 1.67
CA THR A 370 10.99 -9.97 1.03
C THR A 370 12.36 -9.39 1.36
N GLY A 371 12.79 -9.47 2.62
CA GLY A 371 14.14 -9.07 3.03
C GLY A 371 15.24 -9.88 2.34
N MET A 372 15.09 -11.20 2.31
CA MET A 372 16.02 -12.10 1.60
C MET A 372 16.11 -11.76 0.11
N ALA A 373 14.95 -11.56 -0.54
CA ALA A 373 14.86 -11.20 -1.95
C ALA A 373 15.55 -9.87 -2.24
N PHE A 374 15.35 -8.85 -1.40
CA PHE A 374 15.99 -7.55 -1.55
C PHE A 374 17.51 -7.66 -1.52
N PHE A 375 18.09 -8.25 -0.46
CA PHE A 375 19.54 -8.32 -0.33
C PHE A 375 20.19 -9.19 -1.40
N ARG A 376 19.56 -10.32 -1.75
CA ARG A 376 20.05 -11.17 -2.85
C ARG A 376 19.99 -10.48 -4.20
N MET A 377 18.91 -9.75 -4.47
CA MET A 377 18.76 -8.98 -5.70
C MET A 377 19.77 -7.82 -5.76
N LYS A 378 19.99 -7.12 -4.64
CA LYS A 378 20.95 -6.02 -4.51
C LYS A 378 22.38 -6.48 -4.85
N GLU A 379 22.77 -7.65 -4.36
CA GLU A 379 24.07 -8.28 -4.67
C GLU A 379 24.18 -8.60 -6.17
N LEU A 380 23.19 -9.31 -6.74
CA LEU A 380 23.28 -9.86 -8.09
C LEU A 380 23.11 -8.83 -9.23
N PHE A 381 22.26 -7.82 -9.03
CA PHE A 381 21.83 -6.91 -10.11
C PHE A 381 22.23 -5.46 -9.90
N PHE A 382 22.71 -5.09 -8.71
CA PHE A 382 22.95 -3.71 -8.33
C PHE A 382 24.34 -3.47 -7.72
N GLU A 383 25.27 -4.43 -7.81
CA GLU A 383 26.66 -4.26 -7.33
C GLU A 383 26.72 -3.78 -5.86
N ASP A 384 25.83 -4.31 -5.02
CA ASP A 384 25.68 -3.93 -3.61
C ASP A 384 25.29 -2.46 -3.36
N HIS A 385 24.77 -1.75 -4.37
CA HIS A 385 24.40 -0.34 -4.26
C HIS A 385 23.09 0.01 -4.99
N ILE A 386 22.11 0.55 -4.26
CA ILE A 386 20.85 1.03 -4.82
C ILE A 386 20.90 2.55 -4.99
N ASP A 387 20.56 3.03 -6.19
CA ASP A 387 20.44 4.46 -6.49
C ASP A 387 19.13 5.04 -5.92
N ASP A 388 19.26 5.81 -4.83
CA ASP A 388 18.13 6.44 -4.14
C ASP A 388 17.32 7.37 -5.06
N ALA A 389 17.97 8.12 -5.95
CA ALA A 389 17.27 9.07 -6.83
C ALA A 389 16.32 8.37 -7.80
N LYS A 390 16.63 7.11 -8.12
CA LYS A 390 15.86 6.29 -9.07
C LYS A 390 14.81 5.42 -8.38
N TYR A 391 15.14 4.83 -7.23
CA TYR A 391 14.34 3.75 -6.64
C TYR A 391 13.65 4.12 -5.32
N CYS A 392 14.18 5.07 -4.55
CA CYS A 392 13.64 5.40 -3.25
C CYS A 392 12.24 6.04 -3.37
N GLY A 393 11.29 5.58 -2.54
CA GLY A 393 9.92 6.10 -2.48
C GLY A 393 9.03 5.69 -3.66
N ARG A 394 9.48 4.77 -4.52
CA ARG A 394 8.70 4.29 -5.67
C ARG A 394 7.94 3.02 -5.32
N LEU A 395 6.62 3.10 -5.25
CA LEU A 395 5.75 1.95 -5.09
C LEU A 395 5.35 1.36 -6.44
N TYR A 396 5.32 0.04 -6.56
CA TYR A 396 4.87 -0.59 -7.81
C TYR A 396 3.39 -0.29 -8.06
N GLY A 397 3.07 0.24 -9.24
CA GLY A 397 1.70 0.52 -9.66
C GLY A 397 1.17 1.91 -9.27
N LEU A 398 1.94 2.69 -8.51
CA LEU A 398 1.58 4.03 -8.02
C LEU A 398 2.73 5.04 -8.26
N GLY A 399 2.45 6.34 -8.14
CA GLY A 399 3.47 7.37 -7.90
C GLY A 399 4.36 7.75 -9.10
N THR A 400 3.90 7.60 -10.35
CA THR A 400 4.64 8.09 -11.52
C THR A 400 4.52 9.62 -11.66
N GLY A 401 5.09 10.38 -10.73
CA GLY A 401 5.00 11.85 -10.80
C GLY A 401 5.78 12.63 -9.75
N VAL A 402 6.14 12.03 -8.62
CA VAL A 402 6.85 12.76 -7.56
C VAL A 402 8.35 12.77 -7.87
N ALA A 403 8.91 13.94 -8.17
CA ALA A 403 10.36 14.16 -8.21
C ALA A 403 10.89 14.33 -6.77
N PRO A 404 12.13 13.92 -6.43
CA PRO A 404 12.63 14.08 -5.07
C PRO A 404 13.05 15.53 -4.73
N LYS A 405 12.60 15.97 -3.55
CA LYS A 405 13.17 16.93 -2.57
C LYS A 405 13.30 18.41 -2.95
N SER A 406 12.43 19.24 -2.37
CA SER A 406 12.70 20.65 -2.03
C SER A 406 12.78 20.83 -0.50
N SER A 407 13.43 21.90 -0.05
CA SER A 407 13.70 22.22 1.37
C SER A 407 12.47 22.63 2.19
N GLU A 408 11.28 22.71 1.61
CA GLU A 408 10.04 23.13 2.27
C GLU A 408 9.43 22.05 3.19
N GLU A 409 9.70 20.76 2.93
CA GLU A 409 9.11 19.64 3.69
C GLU A 409 9.59 19.57 5.16
N ALA A 410 10.73 20.18 5.50
CA ALA A 410 11.28 20.16 6.85
C ALA A 410 10.49 21.06 7.82
N GLU A 411 9.95 22.19 7.35
CA GLU A 411 9.10 23.07 8.16
C GLU A 411 7.68 22.50 8.30
N GLU A 412 7.20 21.80 7.27
CA GLU A 412 5.89 21.14 7.28
C GLU A 412 5.86 19.88 8.16
N LYS A 413 6.96 19.11 8.21
CA LYS A 413 7.18 18.02 9.19
C LYS A 413 6.90 18.49 10.62
N MET A 414 7.38 19.68 11.00
CA MET A 414 7.15 20.25 12.34
C MET A 414 5.70 20.71 12.54
N SER A 415 5.04 21.21 11.50
CA SER A 415 3.64 21.64 11.55
C SER A 415 2.69 20.45 11.72
N ILE A 416 2.87 19.36 10.97
CA ILE A 416 2.03 18.16 11.08
C ILE A 416 2.26 17.45 12.41
N LEU A 417 3.50 17.34 12.90
CA LEU A 417 3.79 16.84 14.25
C LEU A 417 3.06 17.67 15.33
N SER A 418 2.90 18.98 15.11
CA SER A 418 2.12 19.84 16.01
C SER A 418 0.60 19.62 15.91
N LEU A 419 0.07 19.27 14.73
CA LEU A 419 -1.34 18.94 14.54
C LEU A 419 -1.71 17.59 15.16
N ILE A 420 -0.83 16.58 15.03
CA ILE A 420 -1.00 15.28 15.68
C ILE A 420 -1.01 15.44 17.21
N ASN A 421 -0.14 16.31 17.77
CA ASN A 421 -0.11 16.57 19.20
C ASN A 421 -1.29 17.44 19.71
N ASN A 422 -1.91 18.27 18.88
CA ASN A 422 -3.01 19.15 19.28
C ASN A 422 -4.41 18.51 19.16
N GLY A 423 -4.53 17.33 18.54
CA GLY A 423 -5.76 16.55 18.51
C GLY A 423 -6.08 15.77 19.79
N GLN A 424 -5.20 15.84 20.80
CA GLN A 424 -5.32 15.12 22.09
C GLN A 424 -5.57 16.03 23.31
N GLN A 425 -6.11 17.25 23.13
CA GLN A 425 -6.55 18.11 24.24
C GLN A 425 -8.07 18.16 24.42
#